data_AF-A0A1D9NYS9-F1
#
_entry.id   AF-A0A1D9NYS9-F1
#
_cell.length_a   1.000
_cell.length_b   1.000
_cell.length_c   1.000
_cell.angle_alpha   90.00
_cell.angle_beta   90.00
_cell.angle_gamma   90.00
#
_symmetry.space_group_name_H-M   'P 1'
#
loop_
_entity.id
_entity.type
_entity.pdbx_description
1 polymer ?
#
loop_
_entity_poly.entity_id
_entity_poly.type
_entity_poly.pdbx_seq_one_letter_code
_entity_poly.pdbx_strand_id
1 'polypeptide(L)'
;MIEEIIKETTIRYFKESEIGQNLEKALNGIEKAQETVAAYCNDDSPEGLKILKIGTTAIIGILYKVFNGKNIKEFTTEDWKEIASVVVDRAIIDDGQQYSVIVFDVYAKYVDFSVKILKASGVSVEKCDDISRLSKKVKKLGDDLEKGKIKEVDYTEQCLWLLLESMIKLLASSSKIVIGEERANYVQNVAMLTFEYGRYSLYKQEQEILTQYLEHQGEVDAELEERFSVFRDELLKRCEEFEELIKDAFDPDMPKRLKASTQIARNAGVAESEILDSVEKVDEFFM
;
A
#
# COMPACT_ATOMS: atom_id res chain seq x y z
N MET A 1 -21.41 -38.40 6.24
CA MET A 1 -21.83 -39.34 5.18
C MET A 1 -22.98 -38.81 4.33
N ILE A 2 -24.21 -38.61 4.84
CA ILE A 2 -25.33 -38.05 4.01
C ILE A 2 -25.08 -36.59 3.60
N GLU A 3 -24.57 -35.75 4.51
CA GLU A 3 -24.22 -34.35 4.19
C GLU A 3 -23.10 -34.20 3.14
N GLU A 4 -22.10 -35.08 3.16
CA GLU A 4 -21.02 -35.11 2.17
C GLU A 4 -21.54 -35.49 0.78
N ILE A 5 -22.39 -36.51 0.73
CA ILE A 5 -23.02 -36.96 -0.52
C ILE A 5 -23.91 -35.83 -1.08
N ILE A 6 -24.66 -35.13 -0.24
CA ILE A 6 -25.47 -33.98 -0.66
C ILE A 6 -24.58 -32.84 -1.17
N LYS A 7 -23.46 -32.52 -0.49
CA LYS A 7 -22.50 -31.51 -0.96
C LYS A 7 -21.88 -31.89 -2.31
N GLU A 8 -21.36 -33.10 -2.46
CA GLU A 8 -20.75 -33.55 -3.71
C GLU A 8 -21.75 -33.60 -4.86
N THR A 9 -22.98 -34.04 -4.59
CA THR A 9 -24.04 -34.08 -5.59
C THR A 9 -24.47 -32.66 -5.99
N THR A 10 -24.54 -31.73 -5.03
CA THR A 10 -24.88 -30.32 -5.29
C THR A 10 -23.77 -29.63 -6.08
N ILE A 11 -22.50 -29.87 -5.75
CA ILE A 11 -21.33 -29.33 -6.49
C ILE A 11 -21.31 -29.86 -7.93
N ARG A 12 -21.55 -31.17 -8.10
CA ARG A 12 -21.64 -31.81 -9.41
C ARG A 12 -22.79 -31.25 -10.23
N TYR A 13 -23.97 -31.11 -9.62
CA TYR A 13 -25.13 -30.52 -10.26
C TYR A 13 -24.87 -29.06 -10.67
N PHE A 14 -24.19 -28.27 -9.82
CA PHE A 14 -23.80 -26.91 -10.18
C PHE A 14 -22.85 -26.91 -11.38
N LYS A 15 -21.77 -27.70 -11.38
CA LYS A 15 -20.80 -27.78 -12.50
C LYS A 15 -21.43 -28.27 -13.81
N GLU A 16 -22.30 -29.27 -13.73
CA GLU A 16 -22.91 -29.90 -14.91
C GLU A 16 -24.16 -29.14 -15.40
N SER A 17 -24.75 -28.28 -14.55
CA SER A 17 -25.87 -27.43 -14.95
C SER A 17 -25.46 -26.42 -16.01
N GLU A 18 -26.44 -26.04 -16.84
CA GLU A 18 -26.27 -24.97 -17.81
C GLU A 18 -25.80 -23.66 -17.14
N ILE A 19 -26.17 -23.42 -15.88
CA ILE A 19 -25.76 -22.24 -15.11
C ILE A 19 -24.27 -22.31 -14.78
N GLY A 20 -23.76 -23.45 -14.28
CA GLY A 20 -22.34 -23.60 -13.95
C GLY A 20 -21.44 -23.58 -15.18
N GLN A 21 -21.86 -24.20 -16.29
CA GLN A 21 -21.12 -24.15 -17.54
C GLN A 21 -21.03 -22.72 -18.11
N ASN A 22 -22.10 -21.93 -17.97
CA ASN A 22 -22.09 -20.53 -18.38
C ASN A 22 -21.26 -19.66 -17.43
N LEU A 23 -21.26 -19.96 -16.13
CA LEU A 23 -20.40 -19.29 -15.15
C LEU A 23 -18.91 -19.59 -15.41
N GLU A 24 -18.57 -20.84 -15.70
CA GLU A 24 -17.21 -21.28 -16.05
C GLU A 24 -16.75 -20.65 -17.37
N LYS A 25 -17.60 -20.59 -18.40
CA LYS A 25 -17.29 -19.84 -19.62
C LYS A 25 -17.07 -18.35 -19.38
N ALA A 26 -17.87 -17.73 -18.52
CA ALA A 26 -17.71 -16.33 -18.17
C ALA A 26 -16.39 -16.09 -17.41
N LEU A 27 -16.06 -16.96 -16.44
CA LEU A 27 -14.79 -16.92 -15.71
C LEU A 27 -13.58 -17.14 -16.63
N ASN A 28 -13.63 -18.12 -17.53
CA ASN A 28 -12.57 -18.37 -18.52
C ASN A 28 -12.42 -17.21 -19.53
N GLY A 29 -13.53 -16.52 -19.85
CA GLY A 29 -13.52 -15.33 -20.69
C GLY A 29 -12.87 -14.14 -19.99
N ILE A 30 -13.15 -13.96 -18.69
CA ILE A 30 -12.51 -12.96 -17.84
C ILE A 30 -11.01 -13.27 -17.69
N GLU A 31 -10.64 -14.53 -17.46
CA GLU A 31 -9.25 -14.97 -17.36
C GLU A 31 -8.47 -14.68 -18.65
N LYS A 32 -9.02 -15.02 -19.83
CA LYS A 32 -8.40 -14.67 -21.12
C LYS A 32 -8.30 -13.16 -21.37
N ALA A 33 -9.31 -12.39 -20.95
CA ALA A 33 -9.26 -10.94 -21.03
C ALA A 33 -8.17 -10.37 -20.11
N GLN A 34 -8.00 -10.94 -18.91
CA GLN A 34 -6.91 -10.59 -17.99
C GLN A 34 -5.54 -10.94 -18.57
N GLU A 35 -5.36 -12.11 -19.17
CA GLU A 35 -4.12 -12.50 -19.87
C GLU A 35 -3.79 -11.55 -21.04
N THR A 36 -4.81 -11.14 -21.80
CA THR A 36 -4.63 -10.23 -22.95
C THR A 36 -4.30 -8.80 -22.52
N VAL A 37 -4.89 -8.33 -21.41
CA VAL A 37 -4.57 -7.02 -20.82
C VAL A 37 -3.20 -7.03 -20.12
N ALA A 38 -2.80 -8.16 -19.53
CA ALA A 38 -1.45 -8.35 -18.98
C ALA A 38 -0.38 -8.22 -20.08
N ALA A 39 -0.60 -8.80 -21.26
CA ALA A 39 0.31 -8.70 -22.40
C ALA A 39 0.48 -7.28 -22.98
N TYR A 40 -0.40 -6.33 -22.63
CA TYR A 40 -0.39 -4.95 -23.15
C TYR A 40 0.26 -3.93 -22.20
N CYS A 41 0.54 -4.28 -20.95
CA CYS A 41 0.93 -3.35 -19.89
C CYS A 41 2.40 -3.54 -19.46
N ASN A 42 3.35 -2.87 -20.12
CA ASN A 42 4.68 -2.66 -19.55
C ASN A 42 4.63 -1.52 -18.51
N ASP A 43 4.56 -1.82 -17.21
CA ASP A 43 4.99 -0.87 -16.16
C ASP A 43 5.07 -1.53 -14.75
N ASP A 44 6.04 -1.07 -13.95
CA ASP A 44 6.64 -1.60 -12.70
C ASP A 44 5.71 -1.74 -11.46
N SER A 45 4.40 -1.69 -11.61
CA SER A 45 3.50 -2.15 -10.52
C SER A 45 3.51 -3.68 -10.48
N PRO A 46 3.43 -4.34 -9.31
CA PRO A 46 3.32 -5.80 -9.25
C PRO A 46 2.13 -6.25 -10.11
N GLU A 47 2.40 -7.00 -11.16
CA GLU A 47 1.45 -7.38 -12.22
C GLU A 47 0.11 -7.89 -11.67
N GLY A 48 0.15 -8.56 -10.51
CA GLY A 48 -1.02 -9.05 -9.79
C GLY A 48 -1.99 -7.96 -9.28
N LEU A 49 -1.52 -6.77 -8.91
CA LEU A 49 -2.39 -5.68 -8.44
C LEU A 49 -3.24 -5.14 -9.60
N LYS A 50 -2.64 -4.95 -10.77
CA LYS A 50 -3.35 -4.50 -11.98
C LYS A 50 -4.42 -5.52 -12.39
N ILE A 51 -4.08 -6.81 -12.42
CA ILE A 51 -5.02 -7.89 -12.74
C ILE A 51 -6.20 -7.90 -11.76
N LEU A 52 -5.93 -7.68 -10.47
CA LEU A 52 -6.97 -7.61 -9.44
C LEU A 52 -7.91 -6.40 -9.65
N LYS A 53 -7.37 -5.22 -9.97
CA LYS A 53 -8.17 -4.03 -10.27
C LYS A 53 -9.07 -4.25 -11.48
N ILE A 54 -8.51 -4.80 -12.56
CA ILE A 54 -9.23 -5.11 -13.80
C ILE A 54 -10.39 -6.08 -13.53
N GLY A 55 -10.09 -7.19 -12.85
CA GLY A 55 -11.10 -8.21 -12.53
C GLY A 55 -12.21 -7.66 -11.65
N THR A 56 -11.86 -6.90 -10.62
CA THR A 56 -12.84 -6.29 -9.69
C THR A 56 -13.77 -5.33 -10.41
N THR A 57 -13.22 -4.39 -11.20
CA THR A 57 -14.02 -3.41 -11.95
C THR A 57 -14.90 -4.07 -13.02
N ALA A 58 -14.40 -5.12 -13.69
CA ALA A 58 -15.20 -5.89 -14.66
C ALA A 58 -16.39 -6.57 -13.98
N ILE A 59 -16.16 -7.23 -12.84
CA ILE A 59 -17.23 -7.88 -12.06
C ILE A 59 -18.27 -6.85 -11.60
N ILE A 60 -17.84 -5.68 -11.13
CA ILE A 60 -18.74 -4.59 -10.73
C ILE A 60 -19.60 -4.14 -11.92
N GLY A 61 -19.01 -3.96 -13.10
CA GLY A 61 -19.73 -3.59 -14.32
C GLY A 61 -20.78 -4.63 -14.73
N ILE A 62 -20.43 -5.91 -14.65
CA ILE A 62 -21.34 -7.03 -14.91
C ILE A 62 -22.49 -7.02 -13.90
N LEU A 63 -22.18 -6.92 -12.60
CA LEU A 63 -23.17 -6.88 -11.54
C LEU A 63 -24.14 -5.72 -11.72
N TYR A 64 -23.65 -4.52 -12.08
CA TYR A 64 -24.49 -3.37 -12.34
C TYR A 64 -25.53 -3.63 -13.44
N LYS A 65 -25.10 -4.24 -14.56
CA LYS A 65 -25.99 -4.62 -15.67
C LYS A 65 -27.01 -5.69 -15.25
N VAL A 66 -26.59 -6.67 -14.45
CA VAL A 66 -27.48 -7.71 -13.91
C VAL A 66 -28.51 -7.13 -12.93
N PHE A 67 -28.10 -6.22 -12.04
CA PHE A 67 -29.01 -5.54 -11.12
C PHE A 67 -30.05 -4.68 -11.85
N ASN A 68 -29.73 -4.18 -13.04
CA ASN A 68 -30.67 -3.47 -13.90
C ASN A 68 -31.58 -4.41 -14.73
N GLY A 69 -31.57 -5.71 -14.43
CA GLY A 69 -32.52 -6.70 -14.97
C GLY A 69 -32.09 -7.40 -16.25
N LYS A 70 -30.88 -7.14 -16.77
CA LYS A 70 -30.33 -7.90 -17.92
C LYS A 70 -29.72 -9.22 -17.45
N ASN A 71 -30.05 -10.33 -18.11
CA ASN A 71 -29.31 -11.56 -17.89
C ASN A 71 -27.92 -11.46 -18.56
N ILE A 72 -26.88 -12.06 -17.97
CA ILE A 72 -25.54 -12.13 -18.60
C ILE A 72 -25.60 -12.73 -20.01
N LYS A 73 -26.49 -13.70 -20.24
CA LYS A 73 -26.69 -14.33 -21.56
C LYS A 73 -27.25 -13.36 -22.61
N GLU A 74 -27.84 -12.24 -22.18
CA GLU A 74 -28.45 -11.22 -23.03
C GLU A 74 -27.51 -10.04 -23.29
N PHE A 75 -26.27 -10.11 -22.80
CA PHE A 75 -25.31 -9.02 -22.99
C PHE A 75 -24.95 -8.87 -24.46
N THR A 76 -25.15 -7.66 -24.96
CA THR A 76 -24.79 -7.29 -26.33
C THR A 76 -23.32 -6.89 -26.41
N THR A 77 -22.78 -6.80 -27.62
CA THR A 77 -21.43 -6.24 -27.85
C THR A 77 -21.29 -4.83 -27.27
N GLU A 78 -22.37 -4.04 -27.26
CA GLU A 78 -22.35 -2.70 -26.68
C GLU A 78 -22.28 -2.75 -25.15
N ASP A 79 -22.96 -3.69 -24.50
CA ASP A 79 -22.83 -3.90 -23.05
C ASP A 79 -21.40 -4.27 -22.65
N TRP A 80 -20.73 -5.10 -23.44
CA TRP A 80 -19.32 -5.45 -23.21
C TRP A 80 -18.36 -4.28 -23.44
N LYS A 81 -18.63 -3.42 -24.43
CA LYS A 81 -17.87 -2.19 -24.64
C LYS A 81 -18.03 -1.22 -23.49
N GLU A 82 -19.23 -1.06 -22.96
CA GLU A 82 -19.47 -0.23 -21.78
C GLU A 82 -18.71 -0.77 -20.56
N ILE A 83 -18.75 -2.08 -20.32
CA ILE A 83 -17.97 -2.71 -19.24
C ILE A 83 -16.46 -2.51 -19.45
N ALA A 84 -15.96 -2.71 -20.68
CA ALA A 84 -14.56 -2.51 -21.02
C ALA A 84 -14.14 -1.04 -20.85
N SER A 85 -14.99 -0.08 -21.22
CA SER A 85 -14.75 1.35 -21.00
C SER A 85 -14.58 1.64 -19.51
N VAL A 86 -15.49 1.12 -18.67
CA VAL A 86 -15.42 1.31 -17.22
C VAL A 86 -14.15 0.67 -16.63
N VAL A 87 -13.69 -0.47 -17.16
CA VAL A 87 -12.42 -1.09 -16.77
C VAL A 87 -11.23 -0.22 -17.15
N VAL A 88 -11.20 0.30 -18.38
CA VAL A 88 -10.13 1.18 -18.85
C VAL A 88 -10.09 2.45 -17.99
N ASP A 89 -11.23 3.11 -17.82
CA ASP A 89 -11.30 4.35 -17.05
C ASP A 89 -10.87 4.13 -15.60
N ARG A 90 -11.35 3.07 -14.94
CA ARG A 90 -11.24 2.94 -13.47
C ARG A 90 -10.17 1.99 -12.95
N ALA A 91 -9.69 1.06 -13.76
CA ALA A 91 -8.65 0.11 -13.35
C ALA A 91 -7.30 0.42 -13.99
N ILE A 92 -7.28 1.16 -15.11
CA ILE A 92 -6.08 1.45 -15.89
C ILE A 92 -5.72 2.93 -15.84
N ILE A 93 -6.69 3.84 -16.02
CA ILE A 93 -6.46 5.29 -16.09
C ILE A 93 -6.50 5.96 -14.70
N ASP A 94 -7.48 5.61 -13.87
CA ASP A 94 -7.63 6.20 -12.52
C ASP A 94 -6.43 5.94 -11.60
N ASP A 95 -6.12 6.93 -10.75
CA ASP A 95 -5.15 6.78 -9.66
C ASP A 95 -5.63 5.76 -8.59
N GLY A 96 -4.71 5.30 -7.75
CA GLY A 96 -5.03 4.31 -6.70
C GLY A 96 -6.15 4.75 -5.74
N GLN A 97 -6.25 6.06 -5.52
CA GLN A 97 -7.19 6.69 -4.60
C GLN A 97 -8.62 6.63 -5.12
N GLN A 98 -8.85 6.90 -6.41
CA GLN A 98 -10.18 6.78 -7.02
C GLN A 98 -10.66 5.33 -7.06
N TYR A 99 -9.75 4.39 -7.35
CA TYR A 99 -10.05 2.96 -7.30
C TYR A 99 -10.54 2.52 -5.91
N SER A 100 -9.88 2.94 -4.83
CA SER A 100 -10.29 2.55 -3.47
C SER A 100 -11.68 3.09 -3.10
N VAL A 101 -12.00 4.33 -3.48
CA VAL A 101 -13.33 4.94 -3.27
C VAL A 101 -14.43 4.12 -3.95
N ILE A 102 -14.21 3.72 -5.21
CA ILE A 102 -15.17 2.92 -5.98
C ILE A 102 -15.43 1.57 -5.29
N VAL A 103 -14.36 0.86 -4.91
CA VAL A 103 -14.46 -0.46 -4.28
C VAL A 103 -15.27 -0.38 -2.99
N PHE A 104 -14.94 0.56 -2.11
CA PHE A 104 -15.65 0.71 -0.84
C PHE A 104 -17.08 1.20 -0.99
N ASP A 105 -17.39 2.02 -2.00
CA ASP A 105 -18.77 2.40 -2.31
C ASP A 105 -19.60 1.19 -2.78
N VAL A 106 -19.03 0.27 -3.56
CA VAL A 106 -19.73 -0.98 -3.93
C VAL A 106 -20.05 -1.81 -2.68
N TYR A 107 -19.12 -1.97 -1.76
CA TYR A 107 -19.39 -2.68 -0.51
C TYR A 107 -20.42 -1.96 0.37
N ALA A 108 -20.40 -0.62 0.44
CA ALA A 108 -21.41 0.14 1.16
C ALA A 108 -22.81 -0.04 0.52
N LYS A 109 -22.91 -0.06 -0.81
CA LYS A 109 -24.15 -0.37 -1.54
C LYS A 109 -24.62 -1.79 -1.29
N TYR A 110 -23.71 -2.76 -1.21
CA TYR A 110 -24.04 -4.13 -0.81
C TYR A 110 -24.66 -4.17 0.59
N VAL A 111 -24.05 -3.49 1.56
CA VAL A 111 -24.60 -3.37 2.93
C VAL A 111 -26.01 -2.78 2.91
N ASP A 112 -26.22 -1.68 2.19
CA ASP A 112 -27.55 -1.04 2.06
C ASP A 112 -28.59 -2.01 1.46
N PHE A 113 -28.20 -2.78 0.45
CA PHE A 113 -29.07 -3.78 -0.16
C PHE A 113 -29.39 -4.93 0.81
N SER A 114 -28.40 -5.48 1.51
CA SER A 114 -28.60 -6.51 2.52
C SER A 114 -29.53 -6.03 3.64
N VAL A 115 -29.42 -4.78 4.07
CA VAL A 115 -30.33 -4.20 5.06
C VAL A 115 -31.78 -4.18 4.56
N LYS A 116 -32.03 -3.85 3.29
CA LYS A 116 -33.39 -3.90 2.71
C LYS A 116 -33.98 -5.31 2.80
N ILE A 117 -33.16 -6.34 2.54
CA ILE A 117 -33.57 -7.74 2.68
C ILE A 117 -33.88 -8.06 4.15
N LEU A 118 -33.02 -7.68 5.10
CA LEU A 118 -33.24 -7.92 6.53
C LEU A 118 -34.53 -7.25 7.04
N LYS A 119 -34.83 -6.01 6.60
CA LYS A 119 -36.08 -5.33 6.91
C LYS A 119 -37.28 -6.13 6.40
N ALA A 120 -37.23 -6.65 5.17
CA ALA A 120 -38.28 -7.49 4.61
C ALA A 120 -38.44 -8.83 5.35
N SER A 121 -37.37 -9.36 5.93
CA SER A 121 -37.38 -10.59 6.74
C SER A 121 -37.81 -10.40 8.21
N GLY A 122 -38.24 -9.20 8.61
CA GLY A 122 -38.75 -8.95 9.97
C GLY A 122 -37.67 -8.73 11.05
N VAL A 123 -36.45 -8.34 10.65
CA VAL A 123 -35.44 -7.83 11.58
C VAL A 123 -35.87 -6.44 12.08
N SER A 124 -35.54 -6.10 13.34
CA SER A 124 -35.93 -4.82 13.93
C SER A 124 -35.36 -3.64 13.13
N VAL A 125 -36.15 -2.57 13.06
CA VAL A 125 -35.77 -1.33 12.34
C VAL A 125 -34.50 -0.74 12.95
N GLU A 126 -34.38 -0.75 14.28
CA GLU A 126 -33.21 -0.25 15.01
C GLU A 126 -31.91 -0.93 14.57
N LYS A 127 -31.86 -2.26 14.53
CA LYS A 127 -30.68 -3.02 14.06
C LYS A 127 -30.34 -2.69 12.62
N CYS A 128 -31.37 -2.61 11.77
CA CYS A 128 -31.18 -2.28 10.36
C CYS A 128 -30.62 -0.86 10.18
N ASP A 129 -31.07 0.09 11.00
CA ASP A 129 -30.61 1.48 10.95
C ASP A 129 -29.19 1.62 11.51
N ASP A 130 -28.83 0.85 12.55
CA ASP A 130 -27.46 0.76 13.06
C ASP A 130 -26.48 0.25 12.00
N ILE A 131 -26.84 -0.78 11.23
CA ILE A 131 -26.02 -1.28 10.11
C ILE A 131 -25.95 -0.24 8.98
N SER A 132 -27.09 0.37 8.63
CA SER A 132 -27.14 1.41 7.60
C SER A 132 -26.26 2.62 7.93
N ARG A 133 -26.10 2.95 9.23
CA ARG A 133 -25.23 4.03 9.68
C ARG A 133 -23.76 3.76 9.34
N LEU A 134 -23.30 2.51 9.35
CA LEU A 134 -21.93 2.15 8.99
C LEU A 134 -21.66 2.38 7.49
N SER A 135 -22.56 1.91 6.62
CA SER A 135 -22.51 2.20 5.17
C SER A 135 -22.49 3.71 4.87
N LYS A 136 -23.33 4.49 5.56
CA LYS A 136 -23.33 5.96 5.42
C LYS A 136 -21.99 6.59 5.84
N LYS A 137 -21.34 6.07 6.90
CA LYS A 137 -20.02 6.54 7.30
C LYS A 137 -18.96 6.26 6.22
N VAL A 138 -18.98 5.07 5.61
CA VAL A 138 -18.07 4.71 4.51
C VAL A 138 -18.21 5.69 3.34
N LYS A 139 -19.44 6.01 2.93
CA LYS A 139 -19.70 6.98 1.87
C LYS A 139 -19.19 8.38 2.21
N LYS A 140 -19.44 8.83 3.45
CA LYS A 140 -18.93 10.12 3.94
C LYS A 140 -17.39 10.17 3.93
N LEU A 141 -16.72 9.08 4.30
CA LEU A 141 -15.26 8.99 4.25
C LEU A 141 -14.75 9.14 2.81
N GLY A 142 -15.47 8.62 1.81
CA GLY A 142 -15.17 8.82 0.39
C GLY A 142 -15.25 10.30 0.01
N ASP A 143 -16.35 10.97 0.38
CA ASP A 143 -16.52 12.41 0.15
C ASP A 143 -15.43 13.26 0.84
N ASP A 144 -14.98 12.84 2.04
CA ASP A 144 -13.95 13.54 2.79
C ASP A 144 -12.55 13.30 2.19
N LEU A 145 -12.30 12.13 1.60
CA LEU A 145 -11.07 11.81 0.86
C LEU A 145 -10.98 12.61 -0.44
N GLU A 146 -12.06 12.67 -1.22
CA GLU A 146 -12.14 13.49 -2.44
C GLU A 146 -11.91 14.99 -2.16
N LYS A 147 -12.32 15.46 -0.98
CA LYS A 147 -12.09 16.84 -0.51
C LYS A 147 -10.73 17.05 0.12
N GLY A 148 -9.87 16.04 0.18
CA GLY A 148 -8.53 16.10 0.77
C GLY A 148 -8.52 16.32 2.29
N LYS A 149 -9.62 15.99 2.99
CA LYS A 149 -9.70 16.15 4.46
C LYS A 149 -9.08 14.97 5.22
N ILE A 150 -8.93 13.84 4.55
CA ILE A 150 -8.37 12.60 5.09
C ILE A 150 -7.39 12.04 4.06
N LYS A 151 -6.32 11.37 4.52
CA LYS A 151 -5.36 10.70 3.63
C LYS A 151 -5.90 9.34 3.19
N GLU A 152 -5.41 8.84 2.06
CA GLU A 152 -5.85 7.54 1.50
C GLU A 152 -5.62 6.36 2.46
N VAL A 153 -4.51 6.36 3.21
CA VAL A 153 -4.19 5.32 4.20
C VAL A 153 -5.25 5.29 5.31
N ASP A 154 -5.51 6.43 5.93
CA ASP A 154 -6.52 6.56 6.99
C ASP A 154 -7.93 6.25 6.49
N TYR A 155 -8.23 6.65 5.25
CA TYR A 155 -9.50 6.34 4.57
C TYR A 155 -9.69 4.83 4.41
N THR A 156 -8.70 4.16 3.82
CA THR A 156 -8.75 2.74 3.49
C THR A 156 -8.91 1.91 4.75
N GLU A 157 -8.14 2.23 5.79
CA GLU A 157 -8.20 1.53 7.07
C GLU A 157 -9.58 1.68 7.74
N GLN A 158 -10.10 2.90 7.83
CA GLN A 158 -11.41 3.14 8.45
C GLN A 158 -12.54 2.46 7.68
N CYS A 159 -12.49 2.49 6.34
CA CYS A 159 -13.47 1.80 5.50
C CYS A 159 -13.43 0.28 5.70
N LEU A 160 -12.24 -0.33 5.80
CA LEU A 160 -12.09 -1.76 6.08
C LEU A 160 -12.74 -2.14 7.42
N TRP A 161 -12.45 -1.40 8.49
CA TRP A 161 -13.04 -1.69 9.81
C TRP A 161 -14.56 -1.55 9.81
N LEU A 162 -15.09 -0.47 9.24
CA LEU A 162 -16.54 -0.22 9.18
C LEU A 162 -17.29 -1.27 8.37
N LEU A 163 -16.72 -1.72 7.25
CA LEU A 163 -17.33 -2.75 6.41
C LEU A 163 -17.26 -4.13 7.05
N LEU A 164 -16.15 -4.47 7.71
CA LEU A 164 -16.04 -5.73 8.45
C LEU A 164 -17.04 -5.78 9.62
N GLU A 165 -17.18 -4.69 10.37
CA GLU A 165 -18.23 -4.54 11.40
C GLU A 165 -19.64 -4.71 10.79
N SER A 166 -19.88 -4.10 9.62
CA SER A 166 -21.15 -4.22 8.91
C SER A 166 -21.45 -5.68 8.55
N MET A 167 -20.47 -6.41 8.02
CA MET A 167 -20.61 -7.82 7.63
C MET A 167 -20.92 -8.72 8.83
N ILE A 168 -20.23 -8.53 9.96
CA ILE A 168 -20.49 -9.27 11.20
C ILE A 168 -21.95 -9.05 11.65
N LYS A 169 -22.40 -7.79 11.66
CA LYS A 169 -23.78 -7.44 12.05
C LYS A 169 -24.82 -7.98 11.07
N LEU A 170 -24.54 -7.95 9.76
CA LEU A 170 -25.41 -8.52 8.73
C LEU A 170 -25.56 -10.04 8.92
N LEU A 171 -24.45 -10.75 9.10
CA LEU A 171 -24.44 -12.21 9.30
C LEU A 171 -25.21 -12.57 10.58
N ALA A 172 -24.92 -11.91 11.70
CA ALA A 172 -25.63 -12.18 12.94
C ALA A 172 -27.13 -11.85 12.82
N SER A 173 -27.49 -10.73 12.20
CA SER A 173 -28.89 -10.36 11.97
C SER A 173 -29.62 -11.36 11.07
N SER A 174 -28.96 -11.89 10.04
CA SER A 174 -29.53 -12.91 9.16
C SER A 174 -29.76 -14.25 9.89
N SER A 175 -28.89 -14.57 10.86
CA SER A 175 -28.99 -15.80 11.66
C SER A 175 -30.25 -15.84 12.53
N LYS A 176 -30.86 -14.70 12.86
CA LYS A 176 -32.15 -14.61 13.58
C LYS A 176 -33.21 -15.53 12.97
N ILE A 177 -33.22 -15.64 11.63
CA ILE A 177 -34.19 -16.46 10.89
C ILE A 177 -34.09 -17.94 11.29
N VAL A 178 -32.89 -18.41 11.60
CA VAL A 178 -32.59 -19.82 11.86
C VAL A 178 -32.55 -20.14 13.36
N ILE A 179 -31.91 -19.29 14.16
CA ILE A 179 -31.60 -19.59 15.58
C ILE A 179 -32.38 -18.74 16.59
N GLY A 180 -33.24 -17.83 16.12
CA GLY A 180 -33.99 -16.90 16.96
C GLY A 180 -33.17 -15.68 17.38
N GLU A 181 -33.86 -14.66 17.89
CA GLU A 181 -33.29 -13.32 18.11
C GLU A 181 -32.28 -13.25 19.25
N GLU A 182 -32.55 -13.90 20.38
CA GLU A 182 -31.67 -13.87 21.54
C GLU A 182 -30.30 -14.52 21.25
N ARG A 183 -30.32 -15.69 20.59
CA ARG A 183 -29.08 -16.38 20.19
C ARG A 183 -28.33 -15.62 19.11
N ALA A 184 -29.03 -15.01 18.16
CA ALA A 184 -28.41 -14.14 17.16
C ALA A 184 -27.71 -12.92 17.81
N ASN A 185 -28.33 -12.30 18.82
CA ASN A 185 -27.70 -11.22 19.58
C ASN A 185 -26.45 -11.68 20.34
N TYR A 186 -26.51 -12.86 20.97
CA TYR A 186 -25.36 -13.43 21.64
C TYR A 186 -24.19 -13.67 20.65
N VAL A 187 -24.46 -14.29 19.51
CA VAL A 187 -23.47 -14.50 18.44
C VAL A 187 -22.88 -13.16 17.97
N GLN A 188 -23.71 -12.13 17.77
CA GLN A 188 -23.23 -10.80 17.40
C GLN A 188 -22.28 -10.23 18.44
N ASN A 189 -22.64 -10.30 19.73
CA ASN A 189 -21.84 -9.72 20.81
C ASN A 189 -20.50 -10.43 20.96
N VAL A 190 -20.48 -11.77 20.87
CA VAL A 190 -19.23 -12.54 20.89
C VAL A 190 -18.37 -12.19 19.68
N ALA A 191 -18.94 -12.16 18.48
CA ALA A 191 -18.21 -11.80 17.27
C ALA A 191 -17.65 -10.37 17.32
N MET A 192 -18.42 -9.41 17.84
CA MET A 192 -17.98 -8.03 18.04
C MET A 192 -16.87 -7.92 19.08
N LEU A 193 -16.95 -8.68 20.19
CA LEU A 193 -15.86 -8.71 21.16
C LEU A 193 -14.56 -9.23 20.55
N THR A 194 -14.64 -10.32 19.78
CA THR A 194 -13.48 -10.88 19.07
C THR A 194 -12.92 -9.89 18.05
N PHE A 195 -13.80 -9.23 17.28
CA PHE A 195 -13.42 -8.19 16.33
C PHE A 195 -12.68 -7.02 17.00
N GLU A 196 -13.23 -6.49 18.09
CA GLU A 196 -12.63 -5.37 18.84
C GLU A 196 -11.30 -5.76 19.48
N TYR A 197 -11.21 -6.96 20.05
CA TYR A 197 -9.95 -7.48 20.60
C TYR A 197 -8.89 -7.67 19.51
N GLY A 198 -9.29 -8.21 18.35
CA GLY A 198 -8.40 -8.36 17.19
C GLY A 198 -7.86 -7.01 16.71
N ARG A 199 -8.74 -6.02 16.55
CA ARG A 199 -8.35 -4.64 16.20
C ARG A 199 -7.38 -4.05 17.22
N TYR A 200 -7.68 -4.16 18.50
CA TYR A 200 -6.78 -3.71 19.58
C TYR A 200 -5.41 -4.39 19.54
N SER A 201 -5.37 -5.72 19.36
CA SER A 201 -4.12 -6.48 19.32
C SER A 201 -3.25 -6.09 18.13
N LEU A 202 -3.84 -5.83 16.96
CA LEU A 202 -3.12 -5.39 15.77
C LEU A 202 -2.48 -4.01 15.98
N TYR A 203 -3.25 -3.05 16.51
CA TYR A 203 -2.70 -1.73 16.85
C TYR A 203 -1.57 -1.79 17.87
N LYS A 204 -1.71 -2.67 18.88
CA LYS A 204 -0.64 -2.86 19.87
C LYS A 204 0.64 -3.39 19.23
N GLN A 205 0.53 -4.38 18.33
CA GLN A 205 1.68 -4.94 17.62
C GLN A 205 2.33 -3.91 16.70
N GLU A 206 1.54 -3.13 15.97
CA GLU A 206 2.04 -2.04 15.12
C GLU A 206 2.80 -1.00 15.95
N GLN A 207 2.26 -0.58 17.08
CA GLN A 207 2.92 0.37 17.98
C GLN A 207 4.25 -0.17 18.53
N GLU A 208 4.31 -1.45 18.85
CA GLU A 208 5.54 -2.11 19.30
C GLU A 208 6.62 -2.09 18.22
N ILE A 209 6.24 -2.40 16.97
CA ILE A 209 7.15 -2.34 15.81
C ILE A 209 7.65 -0.90 15.60
N LEU A 210 6.75 0.09 15.60
CA LEU A 210 7.12 1.49 15.42
C LEU A 210 8.08 1.98 16.52
N THR A 211 7.87 1.52 17.76
CA THR A 211 8.75 1.86 18.88
C THR A 211 10.15 1.29 18.67
N GLN A 212 10.25 0.02 18.26
CA GLN A 212 11.54 -0.62 17.96
C GLN A 212 12.27 0.09 16.81
N TYR A 213 11.56 0.51 15.76
CA TYR A 213 12.16 1.27 14.66
C TYR A 213 12.68 2.63 15.12
N LEU A 214 11.95 3.35 15.97
CA LEU A 214 12.38 4.64 16.50
C LEU A 214 13.61 4.50 17.41
N GLU A 215 13.64 3.46 18.25
CA GLU A 215 14.80 3.15 19.08
C GLU A 215 16.02 2.85 18.22
N HIS A 216 15.88 1.98 17.22
CA HIS A 216 16.97 1.64 16.31
C HIS A 216 17.45 2.84 15.48
N GLN A 217 16.53 3.69 15.03
CA GLN A 217 16.90 4.93 14.34
C GLN A 217 17.73 5.84 15.25
N GLY A 218 17.36 5.96 16.53
CA GLY A 218 18.13 6.73 17.51
C GLY A 218 19.54 6.18 17.75
N GLU A 219 19.71 4.85 17.77
CA GLU A 219 21.02 4.21 17.87
C GLU A 219 21.91 4.55 16.66
N VAL A 220 21.34 4.43 15.45
CA VAL A 220 22.05 4.72 14.21
C VAL A 220 22.41 6.21 14.11
N ASP A 221 21.50 7.11 14.50
CA ASP A 221 21.77 8.55 14.51
C ASP A 221 22.90 8.89 15.49
N ALA A 222 22.94 8.27 16.67
CA ALA A 222 24.01 8.47 17.64
C ALA A 222 25.36 7.96 17.14
N GLU A 223 25.40 6.77 16.53
CA GLU A 223 26.62 6.22 15.92
C GLU A 223 27.13 7.12 14.78
N LEU A 224 26.21 7.64 13.97
CA LEU A 224 26.54 8.52 12.86
C LEU A 224 27.11 9.86 13.34
N GLU A 225 26.52 10.45 14.38
CA GLU A 225 27.03 11.68 14.99
C GLU A 225 28.44 11.48 15.57
N GLU A 226 28.70 10.35 16.25
CA GLU A 226 30.03 10.02 16.77
C GLU A 226 31.06 9.92 15.64
N ARG A 227 30.74 9.17 14.57
CA ARG A 227 31.63 9.05 13.40
C ARG A 227 31.88 10.40 12.73
N PHE A 228 30.87 11.25 12.60
CA PHE A 228 31.03 12.59 12.05
C PHE A 228 31.88 13.49 12.95
N SER A 229 31.75 13.37 14.28
CA SER A 229 32.61 14.11 15.21
C SER A 229 34.08 13.70 15.05
N VAL A 230 34.36 12.39 15.04
CA VAL A 230 35.72 11.87 14.85
C VAL A 230 36.31 12.36 13.52
N PHE A 231 35.55 12.23 12.43
CA PHE A 231 36.00 12.69 11.12
C PHE A 231 36.25 14.20 11.07
N ARG A 232 35.41 15.00 11.74
CA ARG A 232 35.56 16.45 11.84
C ARG A 232 36.83 16.83 12.60
N ASP A 233 37.11 16.16 13.72
CA ASP A 233 38.31 16.40 14.52
C ASP A 233 39.58 16.02 13.75
N GLU A 234 39.55 14.90 13.00
CA GLU A 234 40.64 14.54 12.11
C GLU A 234 40.87 15.59 11.01
N LEU A 235 39.79 16.09 10.40
CA LEU A 235 39.87 17.11 9.36
C LEU A 235 40.42 18.43 9.92
N LEU A 236 39.94 18.87 11.08
CA LEU A 236 40.46 20.06 11.76
C LEU A 236 41.95 19.94 12.05
N LYS A 237 42.39 18.79 12.58
CA LYS A 237 43.82 18.53 12.82
C LYS A 237 44.64 18.61 11.53
N ARG A 238 44.13 18.06 10.42
CA ARG A 238 44.80 18.16 9.11
C ARG A 238 44.86 19.60 8.59
N CYS A 239 43.82 20.38 8.82
CA CYS A 239 43.82 21.81 8.49
C CYS A 239 44.86 22.57 9.31
N GLU A 240 44.97 22.33 10.62
CA GLU A 240 46.01 22.92 11.47
C GLU A 240 47.42 22.55 11.00
N GLU A 241 47.67 21.26 10.74
CA GLU A 241 48.94 20.77 10.17
C GLU A 241 49.28 21.50 8.85
N PHE A 242 48.28 21.73 7.99
CA PHE A 242 48.46 22.44 6.73
C PHE A 242 48.71 23.95 6.91
N GLU A 243 48.01 24.60 7.84
CA GLU A 243 48.22 26.01 8.16
C GLU A 243 49.63 26.26 8.72
N GLU A 244 50.14 25.37 9.58
CA GLU A 244 51.52 25.43 10.07
C GLU A 244 52.53 25.30 8.92
N LEU A 245 52.32 24.34 8.00
CA LEU A 245 53.17 24.19 6.83
C LEU A 245 53.19 25.44 5.95
N ILE A 246 52.02 26.06 5.73
CA ILE A 246 51.94 27.33 4.99
C ILE A 246 52.73 28.41 5.72
N LYS A 247 52.54 28.56 7.03
CA LYS A 247 53.25 29.58 7.82
C LYS A 247 54.77 29.42 7.72
N ASP A 248 55.26 28.18 7.83
CA ASP A 248 56.68 27.88 7.71
C ASP A 248 57.19 28.10 6.28
N ALA A 249 56.37 27.88 5.25
CA ALA A 249 56.71 28.17 3.85
C ALA A 249 56.77 29.66 3.50
N PHE A 250 56.38 30.55 4.41
CA PHE A 250 56.57 32.00 4.31
C PHE A 250 57.46 32.56 5.44
N ASP A 251 58.19 31.71 6.17
CA ASP A 251 59.10 32.11 7.22
C ASP A 251 60.29 32.94 6.66
N PRO A 252 60.76 33.97 7.38
CA PRO A 252 61.95 34.73 6.99
C PRO A 252 63.24 33.89 6.94
N ASP A 253 63.31 32.75 7.64
CA ASP A 253 64.45 31.83 7.59
C ASP A 253 64.43 30.95 6.31
N MET A 254 65.42 31.15 5.44
CA MET A 254 65.45 30.57 4.09
C MET A 254 65.49 29.02 4.06
N PRO A 255 66.30 28.33 4.89
CA PRO A 255 66.31 26.87 4.95
C PRO A 255 64.98 26.29 5.44
N LYS A 256 64.36 26.94 6.44
CA LYS A 256 63.06 26.54 6.97
C LYS A 256 61.95 26.70 5.93
N ARG A 257 61.97 27.83 5.21
CA ARG A 257 61.07 28.14 4.11
C ARG A 257 61.15 27.11 2.98
N LEU A 258 62.36 26.82 2.49
CA LEU A 258 62.56 25.88 1.39
C LEU A 258 62.07 24.48 1.77
N LYS A 259 62.39 24.02 2.98
CA LYS A 259 61.94 22.71 3.49
C LYS A 259 60.42 22.64 3.56
N ALA A 260 59.75 23.67 4.09
CA ALA A 260 58.30 23.71 4.16
C ALA A 260 57.64 23.76 2.76
N SER A 261 58.18 24.54 1.82
CA SER A 261 57.69 24.58 0.43
C SER A 261 57.81 23.22 -0.29
N THR A 262 58.93 22.50 -0.10
CA THR A 262 59.08 21.14 -0.65
C THR A 262 58.07 20.16 -0.04
N GLN A 263 57.81 20.27 1.27
CA GLN A 263 56.83 19.44 1.97
C GLN A 263 55.40 19.70 1.47
N ILE A 264 55.04 20.97 1.19
CA ILE A 264 53.74 21.33 0.59
C ILE A 264 53.59 20.72 -0.81
N ALA A 265 54.60 20.84 -1.67
CA ALA A 265 54.57 20.27 -3.02
C ALA A 265 54.37 18.74 -2.98
N ARG A 266 55.06 18.08 -2.05
CA ARG A 266 54.96 16.63 -1.82
C ARG A 266 53.55 16.23 -1.35
N ASN A 267 52.97 16.98 -0.42
CA ASN A 267 51.62 16.76 0.09
C ASN A 267 50.52 17.08 -0.95
N ALA A 268 50.78 17.98 -1.90
CA ALA A 268 49.90 18.28 -3.02
C ALA A 268 49.97 17.23 -4.16
N GLY A 269 50.86 16.23 -4.04
CA GLY A 269 51.02 15.15 -5.01
C GLY A 269 51.88 15.51 -6.22
N VAL A 270 52.74 16.53 -6.13
CA VAL A 270 53.71 16.87 -7.17
C VAL A 270 54.74 15.75 -7.30
N ALA A 271 55.15 15.42 -8.53
CA ALA A 271 56.13 14.37 -8.76
C ALA A 271 57.48 14.75 -8.16
N GLU A 272 58.17 13.80 -7.53
CA GLU A 272 59.42 14.08 -6.79
C GLU A 272 60.57 14.60 -7.67
N SER A 273 60.50 14.33 -8.97
CA SER A 273 61.40 14.90 -9.98
C SER A 273 61.20 16.40 -10.20
N GLU A 274 60.00 16.93 -9.94
CA GLU A 274 59.62 18.33 -10.14
C GLU A 274 59.76 19.15 -8.84
N ILE A 275 60.00 18.51 -7.70
CA ILE A 275 60.22 19.20 -6.42
C ILE A 275 61.66 19.68 -6.32
N LEU A 276 61.84 20.99 -6.14
CA LEU A 276 63.14 21.66 -5.97
C LEU A 276 63.69 21.47 -4.54
N ASP A 277 64.12 20.25 -4.22
CA ASP A 277 64.59 19.84 -2.88
C ASP A 277 66.12 19.76 -2.73
N SER A 278 66.88 19.96 -3.81
CA SER A 278 68.34 20.00 -3.81
C SER A 278 68.88 21.23 -4.54
N VAL A 279 70.13 21.61 -4.25
CA VAL A 279 70.78 22.75 -4.90
C VAL A 279 70.90 22.53 -6.40
N GLU A 280 71.19 21.29 -6.83
CA GLU A 280 71.32 20.92 -8.23
C GLU A 280 70.01 21.12 -9.00
N LYS A 281 68.87 20.73 -8.41
CA LYS A 281 67.54 20.93 -9.04
C LYS A 281 67.16 22.40 -9.11
N VAL A 282 67.51 23.19 -8.08
CA VAL A 282 67.27 24.64 -8.07
C VAL A 282 68.10 25.32 -9.16
N ASP A 283 69.38 24.97 -9.28
CA ASP A 283 70.25 25.51 -10.32
C ASP A 283 69.76 25.09 -11.72
N GLU A 284 69.39 23.83 -11.93
CA GLU A 284 68.84 23.35 -13.22
C GLU A 284 67.53 24.04 -13.62
N PHE A 285 66.72 24.46 -12.66
CA PHE A 285 65.44 25.12 -12.93
C PHE A 285 65.56 26.64 -13.19
N PHE A 286 66.47 27.32 -12.49
CA PHE A 286 66.57 28.80 -12.52
C PHE A 286 67.71 29.35 -13.39
N MET A 287 68.74 28.56 -13.72
CA MET A 287 69.92 28.99 -14.49
C MET A 287 69.87 28.45 -15.93
#